data_AF-A0A5D8YT51-F1
#
_entry.id   AF-A0A5D8YT51-F1
#
_cell.length_a   1.000
_cell.length_b   1.000
_cell.length_c   1.000
_cell.angle_alpha   90.00
_cell.angle_beta   90.00
_cell.angle_gamma   90.00
#
_symmetry.space_group_name_H-M   'P 1'
#
loop_
_entity.id
_entity.type
_entity.pdbx_description
1 polymer ?
#
loop_
_entity_poly.entity_id
_entity_poly.type
_entity_poly.pdbx_seq_one_letter_code
_entity_poly.pdbx_strand_id
1 'polypeptide(L)'
;MDISTISAAVSSLKAAKDIAQGLLALKSLSEVQGKVIELQSAILDAQGKALDAQTGIVELQDQLKAANQRIAELKSHQAFVGTLARNNGAYIAPGDPDPYCPRCVEVSVTPVHLVKTGKQEMRYWIWACPECKVQMPWHLG
;
A
#
# COMPACT_ATOMS: atom_id res chain seq x y z
N MET A 1 -3.13 -7.64 -14.06
CA MET A 1 -2.83 -8.78 -14.96
C MET A 1 -2.63 -8.17 -16.32
N ASP A 2 -1.36 -8.00 -16.70
CA ASP A 2 -0.97 -7.10 -17.77
C ASP A 2 -1.17 -7.73 -19.16
N ILE A 3 -1.71 -6.95 -20.10
CA ILE A 3 -1.84 -7.37 -21.51
C ILE A 3 -0.48 -7.76 -22.10
N SER A 4 0.61 -7.19 -21.59
CA SER A 4 1.98 -7.49 -22.03
C SER A 4 2.43 -8.91 -21.69
N THR A 5 2.06 -9.46 -20.52
CA THR A 5 2.45 -10.83 -20.13
C THR A 5 1.64 -11.88 -20.88
N ILE A 6 0.36 -11.61 -21.16
CA ILE A 6 -0.50 -12.46 -21.99
C ILE A 6 -0.02 -12.45 -23.45
N SER A 7 0.31 -11.27 -23.98
CA SER A 7 0.88 -11.09 -25.32
C SER A 7 2.22 -11.83 -25.49
N ALA A 8 3.09 -11.75 -24.49
CA ALA A 8 4.37 -12.44 -24.48
C ALA A 8 4.20 -13.98 -24.47
N ALA A 9 3.25 -14.50 -23.68
CA ALA A 9 2.94 -15.93 -23.63
C ALA A 9 2.33 -16.47 -24.93
N VAL A 10 1.45 -15.69 -25.59
CA VAL A 10 0.87 -16.08 -26.89
C VAL A 10 1.96 -16.09 -27.99
N SER A 11 2.89 -15.15 -27.93
CA SER A 11 3.99 -15.06 -28.91
C SER A 11 4.98 -16.23 -28.78
N SER A 12 5.33 -16.66 -27.56
CA SER A 12 6.20 -17.82 -27.35
C SER A 12 5.54 -19.14 -27.75
N LEU A 13 4.23 -19.29 -27.50
CA LEU A 13 3.44 -20.44 -27.96
C LEU A 13 3.39 -20.53 -29.50
N LYS A 14 3.24 -19.39 -30.19
CA LYS A 14 3.26 -19.34 -31.65
C LYS A 14 4.63 -19.73 -32.20
N ALA A 15 5.71 -19.20 -31.63
CA ALA A 15 7.08 -19.56 -32.02
C ALA A 15 7.35 -21.07 -31.83
N ALA A 16 6.96 -21.65 -30.69
CA ALA A 16 7.11 -23.08 -30.44
C ALA A 16 6.33 -23.95 -31.45
N LYS A 17 5.12 -23.53 -31.82
CA LYS A 17 4.30 -24.19 -32.85
C LYS A 17 4.97 -24.14 -34.23
N ASP A 18 5.46 -22.97 -34.63
CA ASP A 18 6.10 -22.77 -35.94
C ASP A 18 7.40 -23.60 -36.04
N ILE A 19 8.16 -23.73 -34.94
CA ILE A 19 9.36 -24.58 -34.87
C ILE A 19 9.01 -26.08 -34.95
N ALA A 20 7.97 -26.52 -34.22
CA ALA A 20 7.52 -27.91 -34.27
C ALA A 20 7.03 -28.32 -35.67
N GLN A 21 6.32 -27.42 -36.36
CA GLN A 21 5.94 -27.62 -37.77
C GLN A 21 7.16 -27.68 -38.69
N GLY A 22 8.15 -26.82 -38.46
CA GLY A 22 9.42 -26.84 -39.18
C GLY A 22 10.14 -28.18 -39.04
N LEU A 23 10.25 -28.73 -37.83
CA LEU A 23 10.90 -30.01 -37.55
C LEU A 23 10.26 -31.21 -38.27
N LEU A 24 8.94 -31.23 -38.40
CA LEU A 24 8.21 -32.30 -39.10
C LEU A 24 8.44 -32.30 -40.63
N ALA A 25 8.93 -31.20 -41.20
CA ALA A 25 9.12 -31.04 -42.64
C ALA A 25 10.54 -31.34 -43.12
N LEU A 26 11.48 -31.68 -42.21
CA LEU A 26 12.91 -31.77 -42.50
C LEU A 26 13.31 -33.14 -43.06
N LYS A 27 14.26 -33.15 -44.01
CA LYS A 27 14.78 -34.38 -44.64
C LYS A 27 16.23 -34.69 -44.26
N SER A 28 16.93 -33.77 -43.57
CA SER A 28 18.35 -33.93 -43.23
C SER A 28 18.65 -33.64 -41.75
N LEU A 29 19.66 -34.33 -41.21
CA LEU A 29 20.13 -34.17 -39.82
C LEU A 29 20.63 -32.75 -39.51
N SER A 30 21.19 -32.04 -40.50
CA SER A 30 21.69 -30.66 -40.34
C SER A 30 20.55 -29.65 -40.14
N GLU A 31 19.44 -29.79 -40.86
CA GLU A 31 18.26 -28.94 -40.64
C GLU A 31 17.64 -29.19 -39.27
N VAL A 32 17.62 -30.45 -38.82
CA VAL A 32 17.09 -30.81 -37.49
C VAL A 32 17.92 -30.14 -36.39
N GLN A 33 19.26 -30.15 -36.49
CA GLN A 33 20.12 -29.45 -35.53
C GLN A 33 19.87 -27.94 -35.51
N GLY A 34 19.68 -27.31 -36.68
CA GLY A 34 19.34 -25.88 -36.77
C GLY A 34 18.04 -25.54 -36.03
N LYS A 35 16.99 -26.35 -36.24
CA LYS A 35 15.69 -26.15 -35.55
C LYS A 35 15.73 -26.48 -34.06
N VAL A 36 16.59 -27.41 -33.62
CA VAL A 36 16.83 -27.64 -32.19
C VAL A 36 17.47 -26.41 -31.54
N ILE A 37 18.42 -25.75 -32.21
CA ILE A 37 19.06 -24.52 -31.71
C ILE A 37 18.04 -23.37 -31.62
N GLU A 38 17.18 -23.22 -32.64
CA GLU A 38 16.08 -22.24 -32.61
C GLU A 38 15.11 -22.53 -31.45
N LEU A 39 14.76 -23.81 -31.22
CA LEU A 39 13.89 -24.20 -30.11
C LEU A 39 14.52 -23.90 -28.76
N GLN A 40 15.81 -24.22 -28.58
CA GLN A 40 16.55 -23.92 -27.36
C GLN A 40 16.60 -22.41 -27.11
N SER A 41 16.79 -21.60 -28.16
CA SER A 41 16.78 -20.14 -28.06
C SER A 41 15.41 -19.62 -27.63
N ALA A 42 14.32 -20.15 -28.19
CA ALA A 42 12.95 -19.80 -27.80
C ALA A 42 12.62 -20.22 -26.36
N ILE A 43 13.14 -21.36 -25.90
CA ILE A 43 12.99 -21.82 -24.51
C ILE A 43 13.71 -20.86 -23.55
N LEU A 44 14.94 -20.46 -23.87
CA LEU A 44 15.72 -19.53 -23.05
C LEU A 44 15.02 -18.17 -22.93
N ASP A 45 14.48 -17.65 -24.04
CA ASP A 45 13.69 -16.41 -24.03
C ASP A 45 12.42 -16.53 -23.18
N ALA A 46 11.70 -17.65 -23.29
CA ALA A 46 10.53 -17.92 -22.46
C ALA A 46 10.88 -18.03 -20.96
N GLN A 47 12.03 -18.63 -20.64
CA GLN A 47 12.53 -18.72 -19.26
C GLN A 47 12.91 -17.34 -18.72
N GLY A 48 13.57 -16.49 -19.51
CA GLY A 48 13.88 -15.10 -19.14
C GLY A 48 12.61 -14.32 -18.80
N LYS A 49 11.60 -14.38 -19.68
CA LYS A 49 10.30 -13.73 -19.46
C LYS A 49 9.57 -14.26 -18.23
N ALA A 50 9.70 -15.55 -17.93
CA ALA A 50 9.10 -16.14 -16.74
C ALA A 50 9.76 -15.62 -15.45
N LEU A 51 11.09 -15.48 -15.45
CA LEU A 51 11.84 -14.90 -14.32
C LEU A 51 11.50 -13.42 -14.11
N ASP A 52 11.38 -12.65 -15.20
CA ASP A 52 10.96 -11.24 -15.13
C ASP A 52 9.55 -11.14 -14.55
N ALA A 53 8.62 -11.97 -15.02
CA ALA A 53 7.25 -12.02 -14.50
C ALA A 53 7.23 -12.43 -13.02
N GLN A 54 8.08 -13.38 -12.60
CA GLN A 54 8.20 -13.77 -11.20
C GLN A 54 8.73 -12.64 -10.32
N THR A 55 9.70 -11.87 -10.82
CA THR A 55 10.21 -10.67 -10.14
C THR A 55 9.11 -9.63 -9.97
N GLY A 56 8.32 -9.37 -11.01
CA GLY A 56 7.16 -8.47 -10.93
C GLY A 56 6.08 -8.96 -9.95
N ILE A 57 5.86 -10.27 -9.83
CA ILE A 57 4.94 -10.84 -8.83
C ILE A 57 5.41 -10.55 -7.41
N VAL A 58 6.71 -10.71 -7.13
CA VAL A 58 7.27 -10.43 -5.80
C VAL A 58 7.09 -8.95 -5.44
N GLU A 59 7.39 -8.04 -6.38
CA GLU A 59 7.20 -6.61 -6.16
C GLU A 59 5.73 -6.25 -5.87
N LEU A 60 4.79 -6.81 -6.65
CA LEU A 60 3.35 -6.59 -6.43
C LEU A 60 2.89 -7.16 -5.08
N GLN A 61 3.45 -8.28 -4.62
CA GLN A 61 3.16 -8.83 -3.29
C GLN A 61 3.63 -7.90 -2.17
N ASP A 62 4.82 -7.31 -2.30
CA ASP A 62 5.35 -6.34 -1.34
C ASP A 62 4.50 -5.07 -1.30
N GLN A 63 4.09 -4.55 -2.47
CA GLN A 63 3.19 -3.41 -2.57
C GLN A 63 1.82 -3.71 -1.92
N LEU A 64 1.27 -4.91 -2.15
CA LEU A 64 0.00 -5.33 -1.56
C LEU A 64 0.10 -5.45 -0.04
N LYS A 65 1.21 -5.99 0.48
CA LYS A 65 1.47 -6.07 1.92
C LYS A 65 1.56 -4.67 2.54
N ALA A 66 2.31 -3.76 1.94
CA ALA A 66 2.45 -2.38 2.42
C ALA A 66 1.11 -1.62 2.37
N ALA A 67 0.32 -1.80 1.31
CA ALA A 67 -1.01 -1.21 1.21
C ALA A 67 -1.96 -1.75 2.30
N ASN A 68 -1.97 -3.06 2.55
CA ASN A 68 -2.77 -3.67 3.60
C ASN A 68 -2.37 -3.18 5.01
N GLN A 69 -1.08 -2.99 5.26
CA GLN A 69 -0.60 -2.41 6.52
C GLN A 69 -1.14 -0.98 6.72
N ARG A 70 -1.03 -0.12 5.69
CA ARG A 70 -1.59 1.25 5.74
C ARG A 70 -3.09 1.26 5.97
N ILE A 71 -3.83 0.34 5.32
CA ILE A 71 -5.28 0.20 5.55
C ILE A 71 -5.57 -0.18 7.01
N ALA A 72 -4.81 -1.12 7.58
CA ALA A 72 -4.99 -1.53 8.97
C ALA A 72 -4.69 -0.38 9.94
N GLU A 73 -3.63 0.37 9.72
CA GLU A 73 -3.26 1.57 10.50
C GLU A 73 -4.37 2.63 10.46
N LEU A 74 -4.85 2.97 9.25
CA LEU A 74 -5.94 3.94 9.08
C LEU A 74 -7.25 3.48 9.74
N LYS A 75 -7.58 2.19 9.64
CA LYS A 75 -8.77 1.63 10.30
C LYS A 75 -8.65 1.69 11.82
N SER A 76 -7.49 1.36 12.37
CA SER A 76 -7.23 1.45 13.82
C SER A 76 -7.36 2.89 14.30
N HIS A 77 -6.78 3.83 13.57
CA HIS A 77 -6.87 5.25 13.87
C HIS A 77 -8.33 5.76 13.80
N GLN A 78 -9.08 5.40 12.75
CA GLN A 78 -10.48 5.76 12.63
C GLN A 78 -11.34 5.17 13.78
N ALA A 79 -11.09 3.92 14.15
CA ALA A 79 -11.76 3.28 15.28
C ALA A 79 -11.48 4.02 16.58
N PHE A 80 -10.22 4.40 16.84
CA PHE A 80 -9.84 5.20 18.01
C PHE A 80 -10.57 6.55 18.02
N VAL A 81 -10.55 7.30 16.92
CA VAL A 81 -11.27 8.59 16.82
C VAL A 81 -12.77 8.42 17.08
N GLY A 82 -13.35 7.29 16.65
CA GLY A 82 -14.75 6.94 16.96
C GLY A 82 -15.05 6.68 18.43
N THR A 83 -14.03 6.45 19.27
CA THR A 83 -14.20 6.30 20.73
C THR A 83 -14.21 7.63 21.48
N LEU A 84 -13.79 8.72 20.84
CA LEU A 84 -13.66 10.02 21.48
C LEU A 84 -15.03 10.63 21.78
N ALA A 85 -15.23 11.06 23.03
CA ALA A 85 -16.43 11.76 23.45
C ALA A 85 -16.14 13.24 23.61
N ARG A 86 -17.06 14.10 23.16
CA ARG A 86 -16.93 15.55 23.33
C ARG A 86 -17.40 15.97 24.72
N ASN A 87 -16.53 16.64 25.48
CA ASN A 87 -16.80 17.13 26.84
C ASN A 87 -16.16 18.51 27.05
N ASN A 88 -16.93 19.48 27.57
CA ASN A 88 -16.47 20.84 27.88
C ASN A 88 -15.66 21.50 26.74
N GLY A 89 -16.11 21.29 25.49
CA GLY A 89 -15.51 21.86 24.29
C GLY A 89 -14.30 21.12 23.73
N ALA A 90 -13.76 20.10 24.39
CA ALA A 90 -12.67 19.26 23.93
C ALA A 90 -13.13 17.80 23.71
N TYR A 91 -12.27 16.95 23.15
CA TYR A 91 -12.51 15.51 23.06
C TYR A 91 -11.76 14.77 24.17
N ILE A 92 -12.33 13.68 24.69
CA ILE A 92 -11.71 12.84 25.71
C ILE A 92 -11.81 11.38 25.27
N ALA A 93 -10.72 10.63 25.41
CA ALA A 93 -10.72 9.19 25.16
C ALA A 93 -11.08 8.43 26.44
N PRO A 94 -11.74 7.26 26.34
CA PRO A 94 -12.00 6.42 27.51
C PRO A 94 -10.69 6.02 28.21
N GLY A 95 -10.57 6.37 29.50
CA GLY A 95 -9.39 6.05 30.31
C GLY A 95 -8.20 7.02 30.14
N ASP A 96 -8.30 8.03 29.27
CA ASP A 96 -7.31 9.10 29.14
C ASP A 96 -7.85 10.40 29.76
N PRO A 97 -7.25 10.91 30.85
CA PRO A 97 -7.70 12.17 31.44
C PRO A 97 -7.30 13.40 30.61
N ASP A 98 -6.36 13.28 29.67
CA ASP A 98 -5.86 14.41 28.91
C ASP A 98 -6.76 14.69 27.69
N PRO A 99 -7.21 15.95 27.50
CA PRO A 99 -8.15 16.28 26.44
C PRO A 99 -7.45 16.43 25.08
N TYR A 100 -8.16 16.06 24.03
CA TYR A 100 -7.78 16.24 22.63
C TYR A 100 -8.37 17.51 22.03
N CYS A 101 -7.61 18.09 21.11
CA CYS A 101 -7.96 19.31 20.39
C CYS A 101 -9.16 19.08 19.47
N PRO A 102 -10.27 19.84 19.64
CA PRO A 102 -11.46 19.69 18.81
C PRO A 102 -11.17 20.00 17.33
N ARG A 103 -10.36 21.03 17.05
CA ARG A 103 -10.04 21.42 15.68
C ARG A 103 -9.26 20.34 14.93
N CYS A 104 -8.27 19.72 15.58
CA CYS A 104 -7.46 18.68 14.93
C CYS A 104 -8.28 17.40 14.71
N VAL A 105 -9.13 17.02 15.66
CA VAL A 105 -10.02 15.87 15.52
C VAL A 105 -11.07 16.10 14.42
N GLU A 106 -11.68 17.28 14.35
CA GLU A 106 -12.79 17.55 13.42
C GLU A 106 -12.32 17.85 11.99
N VAL A 107 -11.20 18.56 11.83
CA VAL A 107 -10.73 19.02 10.50
C VAL A 107 -9.75 18.03 9.86
N SER A 108 -8.79 17.52 10.63
CA SER A 108 -7.73 16.64 10.12
C SER A 108 -7.86 15.20 10.62
N VAL A 109 -8.94 14.89 11.35
CA VAL A 109 -9.17 13.57 11.96
C VAL A 109 -8.01 13.15 12.87
N THR A 110 -7.19 14.11 13.31
CA THR A 110 -5.95 13.83 14.04
C THR A 110 -6.16 14.15 15.52
N PRO A 111 -6.22 13.15 16.40
CA PRO A 111 -6.34 13.38 17.83
C PRO A 111 -5.01 13.89 18.40
N VAL A 112 -4.92 15.21 18.57
CA VAL A 112 -3.76 15.89 19.17
C VAL A 112 -4.12 16.31 20.58
N HIS A 113 -3.39 15.83 21.58
CA HIS A 113 -3.58 16.28 22.97
C HIS A 113 -3.37 17.79 23.09
N LEU A 114 -4.25 18.42 23.85
CA LEU A 114 -4.06 19.78 24.31
C LEU A 114 -3.05 19.75 25.47
N VAL A 115 -2.23 20.80 25.55
CA VAL A 115 -1.24 20.95 26.61
C VAL A 115 -1.66 22.12 27.50
N LYS A 116 -1.70 21.89 28.81
CA LYS A 116 -1.96 22.94 29.80
C LYS A 116 -0.90 24.03 29.71
N THR A 117 -1.33 25.28 29.55
CA THR A 117 -0.42 26.43 29.55
C THR A 117 -0.28 27.04 30.94
N GLY A 118 0.69 27.94 31.12
CA GLY A 118 0.82 28.76 32.32
C GLY A 118 -0.20 29.89 32.43
N LYS A 119 -1.09 30.06 31.43
CA LYS A 119 -2.11 31.12 31.44
C LYS A 119 -3.39 30.63 32.12
N GLN A 120 -3.97 31.49 32.94
CA GLN A 120 -5.27 31.28 33.57
C GLN A 120 -6.18 32.45 33.22
N GLU A 121 -7.38 32.15 32.73
CA GLU A 121 -8.41 33.15 32.47
C GLU A 121 -9.60 32.91 33.38
N MET A 122 -9.98 33.95 34.13
CA MET A 122 -10.96 33.85 35.21
C MET A 122 -10.56 32.77 36.24
N ARG A 123 -11.18 31.59 36.18
CA ARG A 123 -10.88 30.42 37.04
C ARG A 123 -10.42 29.19 36.25
N TYR A 124 -10.30 29.29 34.93
CA TYR A 124 -9.97 28.15 34.07
C TYR A 124 -8.54 28.25 33.55
N TRP A 125 -7.85 27.11 33.51
CA TRP A 125 -6.56 27.02 32.85
C TRP A 125 -6.78 27.05 31.34
N ILE A 126 -5.93 27.80 30.64
CA ILE A 126 -5.90 27.80 29.18
C ILE A 126 -5.04 26.63 28.73
N TRP A 127 -5.59 25.84 27.82
CA TRP A 127 -4.91 24.74 27.17
C TRP A 127 -4.65 25.10 25.71
N ALA A 128 -3.52 24.68 25.18
CA ALA A 128 -3.09 24.98 23.82
C ALA A 128 -2.80 23.71 23.04
N CYS A 129 -3.27 23.65 21.81
CA CYS A 129 -2.87 22.60 20.88
C CYS A 129 -1.45 22.88 20.36
N PRO A 130 -0.50 21.93 20.47
CA PRO A 130 0.85 22.11 19.94
C PRO A 130 0.85 22.16 18.40
N GLU A 131 -0.15 21.57 17.74
CA GLU A 131 -0.24 21.51 16.28
C GLU A 131 -0.86 22.79 15.71
N CYS A 132 -2.17 22.98 15.89
CA CYS A 132 -2.91 24.08 15.28
C CYS A 132 -2.91 25.39 16.09
N LYS A 133 -2.20 25.42 17.23
CA LYS A 133 -2.06 26.58 18.14
C LYS A 133 -3.37 27.15 18.71
N VAL A 134 -4.50 26.45 18.54
CA VAL A 134 -5.77 26.85 19.16
C VAL A 134 -5.60 26.87 20.68
N GLN A 135 -6.13 27.90 21.33
CA GLN A 135 -6.15 28.04 22.77
C GLN A 135 -7.60 28.02 23.24
N MET A 136 -7.87 27.28 24.30
CA MET A 136 -9.21 27.21 24.87
C MET A 136 -9.16 26.98 26.38
N PRO A 137 -10.13 27.52 27.13
CA PRO A 137 -10.31 27.12 28.51
C PRO A 137 -10.82 25.67 28.56
N TRP A 138 -10.18 24.85 29.39
CA TRP A 138 -10.65 23.50 29.67
C TRP A 138 -10.45 23.16 31.14
N HIS A 139 -11.41 22.41 31.68
CA HIS A 139 -11.39 21.91 33.05
C HIS A 139 -11.97 20.50 33.10
N LEU A 140 -11.40 19.68 33.99
CA LEU A 140 -12.00 18.44 34.44
C LEU A 140 -13.30 18.79 35.17
N GLY A 141 -14.42 18.33 34.60
CA GLY A 141 -15.74 18.37 35.24
C GLY A 141 -15.92 17.23 36.22
#